data_AF-A0A9D5JXV1-F1
#
_entry.id   AF-A0A9D5JXV1-F1
#
_cell.length_a   1.000
_cell.length_b   1.000
_cell.length_c   1.000
_cell.angle_alpha   90.00
_cell.angle_beta   90.00
_cell.angle_gamma   90.00
#
_symmetry.space_group_name_H-M   'P 1'
#
loop_
_entity.id
_entity.type
_entity.pdbx_description
1 polymer ?
#
loop_
_entity_poly.entity_id
_entity_poly.type
_entity_poly.pdbx_seq_one_letter_code
_entity_poly.pdbx_strand_id
1 'polypeptide(L)'
;MRHPKIAHSIHKNDLLRKHQEQQDAMQQLQDTAFREATRFAAILVEEFGVRKVVLVGPLTYGQFQPGMAIELAVEGISVEAYAPALAYLKQISPFRVDLITIEYADSWTQRSIAKTGKVLAQK
;
A
#
# COMPACT_ATOMS: atom_id res chain seq x y z
N MET A 1 2.35 51.72 -26.58
CA MET A 1 1.64 50.71 -25.77
C MET A 1 2.08 49.31 -26.20
N ARG A 2 2.76 48.55 -25.32
CA ARG A 2 2.85 47.08 -25.35
C ARG A 2 3.21 46.61 -23.94
N HIS A 3 2.24 46.07 -23.21
CA HIS A 3 2.50 45.38 -21.95
C HIS A 3 3.13 44.01 -22.23
N PRO A 4 4.20 43.60 -21.54
CA PRO A 4 4.79 42.29 -21.75
C PRO A 4 3.91 41.22 -21.10
N LYS A 5 3.15 40.47 -21.91
CA LYS A 5 2.36 39.29 -21.50
C LYS A 5 3.20 38.05 -21.18
N ILE A 6 4.53 38.18 -21.08
CA ILE A 6 5.45 37.03 -21.09
C ILE A 6 5.65 36.45 -19.67
N ALA A 7 5.71 37.29 -18.64
CA ALA A 7 6.02 36.85 -17.27
C ALA A 7 4.98 35.90 -16.63
N HIS A 8 3.71 36.03 -16.98
CA HIS A 8 2.64 35.20 -16.42
C HIS A 8 2.60 33.77 -17.00
N SER A 9 3.10 33.59 -18.23
CA SER A 9 3.06 32.29 -18.93
C SER A 9 4.13 31.32 -18.44
N ILE A 10 5.31 31.82 -18.09
CA ILE A 10 6.44 31.02 -17.59
C ILE A 10 6.09 30.42 -16.22
N HIS A 11 5.50 31.22 -15.32
CA HIS A 11 5.09 30.77 -14.00
C HIS A 11 4.00 29.68 -14.04
N LYS A 12 3.03 29.80 -14.96
CA LYS A 12 1.97 28.79 -15.12
C LYS A 12 2.52 27.45 -15.62
N ASN A 13 3.45 27.47 -16.57
CA ASN A 13 4.06 26.24 -17.10
C ASN A 13 4.93 25.53 -16.07
N ASP A 14 5.70 26.28 -15.26
CA ASP A 14 6.48 25.71 -14.16
C ASP A 14 5.59 25.09 -13.07
N LEU A 15 4.46 25.72 -12.75
CA LEU A 15 3.49 25.15 -11.80
C LEU A 15 2.85 23.86 -12.33
N LEU A 16 2.48 23.82 -13.61
CA LEU A 16 1.92 22.63 -14.25
C LEU A 16 2.95 21.48 -14.27
N ARG A 17 4.21 21.78 -14.61
CA ARG A 17 5.29 20.79 -14.59
C ARG A 17 5.48 20.21 -13.19
N LYS A 18 5.56 21.06 -12.16
CA LYS A 18 5.69 20.61 -10.76
C LYS A 18 4.51 19.73 -10.32
N HIS A 19 3.29 20.10 -10.69
CA HIS A 19 2.11 19.29 -10.39
C HIS A 19 2.20 17.91 -11.06
N GLN A 20 2.61 17.86 -12.34
CA GLN A 20 2.79 16.60 -13.05
C GLN A 20 3.89 15.73 -12.40
N GLU A 21 5.04 16.31 -12.08
CA GLU A 21 6.14 15.60 -11.40
C GLU A 21 5.71 15.02 -10.05
N GLN A 22 4.90 15.76 -9.29
CA GLN A 22 4.33 15.28 -8.03
C GLN A 22 3.34 14.13 -8.23
N GLN A 23 2.50 14.21 -9.27
CA GLN A 23 1.55 13.14 -9.61
C GLN A 23 2.29 11.88 -10.05
N ASP A 24 3.31 12.01 -10.90
CA ASP A 24 4.12 10.89 -11.39
C ASP A 24 4.88 10.22 -10.24
N ALA A 25 5.49 11.00 -9.35
CA ALA A 25 6.16 10.49 -8.16
C ALA A 25 5.19 9.76 -7.22
N MET A 26 3.98 10.30 -7.03
CA MET A 26 2.95 9.65 -6.22
C MET A 26 2.49 8.34 -6.84
N GLN A 27 2.27 8.31 -8.16
CA GLN A 27 1.89 7.09 -8.86
C GLN A 27 2.98 6.03 -8.74
N GLN A 28 4.25 6.40 -8.94
CA GLN A 28 5.38 5.49 -8.77
C GLN A 28 5.50 4.94 -7.35
N LEU A 29 5.22 5.75 -6.33
CA LEU A 29 5.19 5.31 -4.93
C LEU A 29 4.11 4.24 -4.73
N GLN A 30 2.89 4.50 -5.22
CA GLN A 30 1.77 3.56 -5.10
C GLN A 30 2.04 2.25 -5.81
N ASP A 31 2.56 2.32 -7.04
CA ASP A 31 2.89 1.14 -7.82
C ASP A 31 3.99 0.30 -7.14
N THR A 32 4.98 0.97 -6.54
CA THR A 32 6.05 0.30 -5.80
C THR A 32 5.53 -0.37 -4.53
N ALA A 33 4.70 0.32 -3.76
CA ALA A 33 4.07 -0.25 -2.57
C ALA A 33 3.15 -1.43 -2.93
N PHE A 34 2.42 -1.36 -4.04
CA PHE A 34 1.56 -2.45 -4.49
C PHE A 34 2.36 -3.69 -4.94
N ARG A 35 3.49 -3.49 -5.63
CA ARG A 35 4.40 -4.59 -5.97
C ARG A 35 4.97 -5.25 -4.72
N GLU A 36 5.41 -4.47 -3.74
CA GLU A 36 5.90 -5.01 -2.47
C GLU A 36 4.81 -5.75 -1.69
N ALA A 37 3.59 -5.21 -1.61
CA ALA A 37 2.45 -5.89 -1.00
C ALA A 37 2.15 -7.25 -1.66
N THR A 38 2.24 -7.32 -2.99
CA THR A 38 2.05 -8.56 -3.76
C THR A 38 3.17 -9.57 -3.46
N ARG A 39 4.42 -9.10 -3.38
CA ARG A 39 5.57 -9.93 -2.99
C ARG A 39 5.42 -10.49 -1.58
N PHE A 40 4.99 -9.66 -0.62
CA PHE A 40 4.74 -10.09 0.76
C PHE A 40 3.61 -11.11 0.85
N ALA A 41 2.54 -10.93 0.06
CA ALA A 41 1.44 -11.88 0.01
C ALA A 41 1.90 -13.28 -0.42
N ALA A 42 2.78 -13.37 -1.42
CA ALA A 42 3.36 -14.65 -1.84
C ALA A 42 4.21 -15.29 -0.73
N ILE A 43 5.13 -14.53 -0.12
CA ILE A 43 5.96 -14.98 1.01
C ILE A 43 5.10 -15.51 2.16
N LEU A 44 4.05 -14.79 2.56
CA LEU A 44 3.16 -15.19 3.65
C LEU A 44 2.49 -16.54 3.38
N VAL A 45 2.05 -16.77 2.14
CA VAL A 45 1.42 -18.05 1.76
C VAL A 45 2.44 -19.18 1.68
N GLU A 46 3.58 -18.93 1.02
CA GLU A 46 4.58 -19.96 0.71
C GLU A 46 5.43 -20.35 1.92
N GLU A 47 5.87 -19.38 2.72
CA GLU A 47 6.83 -19.58 3.81
C GLU A 47 6.16 -19.66 5.19
N PHE A 48 5.06 -18.93 5.39
CA PHE A 48 4.38 -18.84 6.69
C PHE A 48 3.04 -19.60 6.73
N GLY A 49 2.66 -20.26 5.63
CA GLY A 49 1.48 -21.12 5.57
C GLY A 49 0.14 -20.37 5.70
N VAL A 50 0.13 -19.06 5.43
CA VAL A 50 -1.10 -18.26 5.41
C VAL A 50 -2.05 -18.79 4.32
N ARG A 51 -3.34 -18.94 4.62
CA ARG A 51 -4.34 -19.43 3.65
C ARG A 51 -4.73 -18.36 2.64
N LYS A 52 -4.86 -17.12 3.10
CA LYS A 52 -5.33 -15.99 2.28
C LYS A 52 -4.72 -14.68 2.75
N VAL A 53 -4.31 -13.86 1.80
CA VAL A 53 -3.78 -12.51 2.04
C VAL A 53 -4.60 -11.49 1.26
N VAL A 54 -5.09 -10.48 1.96
CA VAL A 54 -5.92 -9.40 1.43
C VAL A 54 -5.23 -8.06 1.71
N LEU A 55 -4.94 -7.30 0.67
CA LEU A 55 -4.51 -5.92 0.81
C LEU A 55 -5.67 -5.06 1.28
N VAL A 56 -5.41 -4.19 2.25
CA VAL A 56 -6.38 -3.26 2.81
C VAL A 56 -5.79 -1.86 2.97
N GLY A 57 -6.63 -0.92 3.42
CA GLY A 57 -6.18 0.42 3.77
C GLY A 57 -5.92 1.34 2.57
N PRO A 58 -5.15 2.43 2.76
CA PRO A 58 -4.95 3.49 1.76
C PRO A 58 -4.47 3.01 0.40
N LEU A 59 -3.71 1.92 0.36
CA LEU A 59 -3.18 1.37 -0.89
C LEU A 59 -4.25 0.71 -1.76
N THR A 60 -5.32 0.17 -1.17
CA THR A 60 -6.43 -0.42 -1.93
C THR A 60 -7.23 0.58 -2.75
N TYR A 61 -7.32 1.84 -2.31
CA TYR A 61 -8.13 2.89 -2.94
C TYR A 61 -7.31 4.09 -3.44
N GLY A 62 -6.01 3.89 -3.68
CA GLY A 62 -5.15 4.85 -4.36
C GLY A 62 -4.80 6.11 -3.55
N GLN A 63 -4.86 6.03 -2.22
CA GLN A 63 -4.56 7.12 -1.30
C GLN A 63 -3.31 6.85 -0.44
N PHE A 64 -2.47 5.90 -0.84
CA PHE A 64 -1.22 5.63 -0.14
C PHE A 64 -0.25 6.82 -0.28
N GLN A 65 0.31 7.25 0.85
CA GLN A 65 1.20 8.41 0.97
C GLN A 65 2.54 8.00 1.62
N PRO A 66 3.59 8.81 1.47
CA PRO A 66 4.87 8.58 2.15
C PRO A 66 4.69 8.40 3.67
N GLY A 67 5.33 7.38 4.22
CA GLY A 67 5.31 7.08 5.66
C GLY A 67 4.11 6.24 6.15
N MET A 68 3.12 5.98 5.28
CA MET A 68 2.03 5.04 5.58
C MET A 68 2.51 3.59 5.56
N ALA A 69 1.80 2.73 6.30
CA ALA A 69 2.06 1.31 6.32
C ALA A 69 1.28 0.58 5.21
N ILE A 70 1.89 -0.45 4.63
CA ILE A 70 1.20 -1.46 3.84
C ILE A 70 0.47 -2.36 4.83
N GLU A 71 -0.85 -2.38 4.75
CA GLU A 71 -1.71 -3.17 5.64
C GLU A 71 -2.16 -4.44 4.92
N LEU A 72 -1.83 -5.61 5.47
CA LEU A 72 -2.21 -6.91 4.94
C LEU A 72 -3.08 -7.64 5.96
N ALA A 73 -4.33 -7.91 5.58
CA ALA A 73 -5.19 -8.81 6.32
C ALA A 73 -4.90 -10.26 5.93
N VAL A 74 -4.65 -11.12 6.91
CA VAL A 74 -4.23 -12.51 6.73
C VAL A 74 -5.23 -13.46 7.38
N GLU A 75 -5.44 -14.60 6.73
CA GLU A 75 -6.29 -15.68 7.22
C GLU A 75 -5.45 -16.94 7.42
N GLY A 76 -5.62 -17.62 8.54
CA GLY A 76 -5.06 -18.94 8.82
C GLY A 76 -3.59 -18.95 9.24
N ILE A 77 -3.02 -17.79 9.58
CA ILE A 77 -1.68 -17.74 10.18
C ILE A 77 -1.73 -18.32 11.60
N SER A 78 -0.76 -19.15 11.96
CA SER A 78 -0.65 -19.66 13.34
C SER A 78 -0.17 -18.55 14.28
N VAL A 79 -0.49 -18.67 15.57
CA VAL A 79 -0.07 -17.69 16.60
C VAL A 79 1.46 -17.62 16.68
N GLU A 80 2.12 -18.77 16.56
CA GLU A 80 3.58 -18.90 16.60
C GLU A 80 4.26 -18.30 15.37
N ALA A 81 3.60 -18.34 14.21
CA ALA A 81 4.11 -17.81 12.95
C ALA A 81 3.89 -16.30 12.79
N TYR A 82 2.91 -15.70 13.48
CA TYR A 82 2.53 -14.30 13.31
C TYR A 82 3.67 -13.31 13.57
N ALA A 83 4.30 -13.40 14.75
CA ALA A 83 5.36 -12.46 15.12
C ALA A 83 6.62 -12.62 14.24
N PRO A 84 7.10 -13.85 13.95
CA PRO A 84 8.17 -14.07 12.96
C PRO A 84 7.85 -13.52 11.58
N ALA A 85 6.63 -13.74 11.07
CA ALA A 85 6.21 -13.23 9.76
C ALA A 85 6.28 -11.69 9.71
N LEU A 86 5.69 -11.01 10.71
CA LEU A 86 5.72 -9.56 10.78
C LEU A 86 7.15 -9.00 10.88
N ALA A 87 8.01 -9.63 11.70
CA ALA A 87 9.39 -9.23 11.85
C ALA A 87 10.17 -9.39 10.53
N TYR A 88 9.99 -10.52 9.84
CA TYR A 88 10.62 -10.80 8.56
C TYR A 88 10.20 -9.78 7.49
N LEU A 89 8.90 -9.52 7.35
CA LEU A 89 8.41 -8.51 6.40
C LEU A 89 8.96 -7.12 6.72
N LYS A 90 9.01 -6.71 7.99
CA LYS A 90 9.61 -5.43 8.41
C LYS A 90 11.10 -5.34 8.09
N GLN A 91 11.84 -6.45 8.15
CA GLN A 91 13.27 -6.48 7.83
C GLN A 91 13.55 -6.31 6.34
N ILE A 92 12.72 -6.91 5.48
CA ILE A 92 12.94 -6.94 4.02
C ILE A 92 12.20 -5.83 3.27
N SER A 93 11.36 -5.06 3.96
CA SER A 93 10.50 -4.05 3.35
C SER A 93 11.13 -2.66 3.42
N PRO A 94 11.11 -1.89 2.32
CA PRO A 94 11.40 -0.45 2.37
C PRO A 94 10.22 0.36 2.95
N PHE A 95 9.04 -0.24 3.09
CA PHE A 95 7.84 0.36 3.66
C PHE A 95 7.58 -0.13 5.08
N ARG A 96 6.82 0.65 5.86
CA ARG A 96 6.18 0.11 7.06
C ARG A 96 5.17 -0.96 6.65
N VAL A 97 5.07 -2.04 7.42
CA VAL A 97 4.14 -3.14 7.17
C VAL A 97 3.42 -3.50 8.45
N ASP A 98 2.10 -3.65 8.36
CA ASP A 98 1.24 -4.10 9.43
C ASP A 98 0.43 -5.32 8.97
N LEU A 99 0.32 -6.32 9.85
CA LEU A 99 -0.50 -7.51 9.63
C LEU A 99 -1.76 -7.43 10.48
N ILE A 100 -2.88 -7.88 9.92
CA ILE A 100 -4.18 -7.94 10.59
C ILE A 100 -4.69 -9.37 10.48
N THR A 101 -4.89 -10.05 11.60
CA THR A 101 -5.49 -11.39 11.60
C THR A 101 -7.01 -11.29 11.42
N ILE A 102 -7.53 -11.85 10.34
CA ILE A 102 -8.97 -11.75 10.02
C ILE A 102 -9.83 -12.41 11.11
N GLU A 103 -9.36 -13.54 11.63
CA GLU A 103 -10.06 -14.31 12.68
C GLU A 103 -10.21 -13.55 14.00
N TYR A 104 -9.28 -12.65 14.32
CA TYR A 104 -9.28 -11.90 15.58
C TYR A 104 -9.66 -10.43 15.41
N ALA A 105 -9.92 -9.98 14.18
CA ALA A 105 -10.37 -8.63 13.90
C ALA A 105 -11.81 -8.39 14.39
N ASP A 106 -12.11 -7.16 14.81
CA ASP A 106 -13.47 -6.77 15.18
C ASP A 106 -14.42 -6.82 13.97
N SER A 107 -15.73 -6.83 14.23
CA SER A 107 -16.73 -6.98 13.16
C SER A 107 -16.82 -5.79 12.21
N TRP A 108 -16.38 -4.58 12.60
CA TRP A 108 -16.26 -3.47 11.67
C TRP A 108 -15.07 -3.69 10.71
N THR A 109 -13.93 -4.11 11.24
CA THR A 109 -12.73 -4.41 10.46
C THR A 109 -12.98 -5.55 9.48
N GLN A 110 -13.60 -6.65 9.91
CA GLN A 110 -13.97 -7.77 9.00
C GLN A 110 -14.88 -7.31 7.84
N ARG A 111 -15.89 -6.46 8.13
CA ARG A 111 -16.75 -5.90 7.09
C ARG A 111 -16.00 -4.97 6.13
N SER A 112 -15.06 -4.18 6.66
CA SER A 112 -14.21 -3.31 5.85
C SER A 112 -13.36 -4.13 4.89
N ILE A 113 -12.66 -5.16 5.39
CA ILE A 113 -11.87 -6.11 4.61
C ILE A 113 -12.71 -6.75 3.50
N ALA A 114 -13.93 -7.21 3.81
CA ALA A 114 -14.81 -7.84 2.83
C ALA A 114 -15.30 -6.85 1.74
N LYS A 115 -15.46 -5.57 2.07
CA LYS A 115 -16.01 -4.55 1.17
C LYS A 115 -14.95 -3.91 0.28
N THR A 116 -13.79 -3.59 0.82
CA THR A 116 -12.76 -2.77 0.13
C THR A 116 -11.45 -3.52 -0.08
N GLY A 117 -11.27 -4.67 0.58
CA GLY A 117 -10.04 -5.45 0.48
C GLY A 117 -9.84 -6.07 -0.90
N LYS A 118 -8.57 -6.18 -1.30
CA LYS A 118 -8.16 -6.83 -2.55
C LYS A 118 -7.37 -8.08 -2.23
N VAL A 119 -7.89 -9.25 -2.63
CA VAL A 119 -7.15 -10.51 -2.48
C VAL A 119 -5.88 -10.45 -3.34
N LEU A 120 -4.72 -10.67 -2.71
CA LEU A 120 -3.43 -10.69 -3.38
C LEU A 120 -2.91 -12.11 -3.59
N ALA A 121 -3.13 -13.00 -2.61
CA ALA A 121 -2.72 -14.39 -2.69
C ALA A 121 -3.67 -15.28 -1.87
N GLN A 122 -3.78 -16.54 -2.28
CA GLN A 122 -4.50 -17.59 -1.56
C GLN A 122 -3.92 -18.97 -1.92
N LYS A 123 -4.00 -19.92 -0.99
CA LYS A 123 -3.63 -21.32 -1.21
C LYS A 123 -4.82 -22.16 -1.67
#